data_AF-A0A350XRD4-F1
#
_entry.id   AF-A0A350XRD4-F1
#
_cell.length_a   1.000
_cell.length_b   1.000
_cell.length_c   1.000
_cell.angle_alpha   90.00
_cell.angle_beta   90.00
_cell.angle_gamma   90.00
#
_symmetry.space_group_name_H-M   'P 1'
#
loop_
_entity.id
_entity.type
_entity.pdbx_description
1 polymer ?
#
loop_
_entity_poly.entity_id
_entity_poly.type
_entity_poly.pdbx_seq_one_letter_code
_entity_poly.pdbx_strand_id
1 'polypeptide(L)'
;MIEAFRLMHPLDVPDQGRDVVERPRPPGEAGDFRGRREGDHGGPFNQSPGSDRRLCGRDFRRDSWCGCIRTMHGMSAPNRGRWRRRVPAALLALSLLVAACGESGPYIPAGLVRTPYPEVGHLALPESTNGGADFNFRAQPGELLLLYFGYTGCPDICPTTLADLRAALRQIGDRAERVEVAFVTIDPDRDADSVMTAYIHAFFAEGHGLRTDDPDLLATVSAPLGVNYSVSANPDGYIEVVHSAWVYVIDEQGRLLLMWPFGTEPEDIAEDLKHLFKDLDADA
;
A
#
# COMPACT_ATOMS: atom_id res chain seq x y z
N MET A 1 -7.28 52.63 40.21
CA MET A 1 -8.07 51.41 39.95
C MET A 1 -7.07 50.29 39.79
N ILE A 2 -6.50 49.66 40.82
CA ILE A 2 -7.09 49.03 42.02
C ILE A 2 -8.24 48.08 41.65
N GLU A 3 -7.94 46.80 41.84
CA GLU A 3 -8.80 45.63 42.07
C GLU A 3 -9.83 45.21 41.01
N ALA A 4 -9.59 44.02 40.44
CA ALA A 4 -10.57 42.94 40.42
C ALA A 4 -9.94 41.68 39.79
N PHE A 5 -9.29 40.82 40.57
CA PHE A 5 -9.20 39.39 40.24
C PHE A 5 -8.79 38.61 41.50
N ARG A 6 -9.76 38.42 42.39
CA ARG A 6 -9.69 37.48 43.50
C ARG A 6 -11.08 36.86 43.63
N LEU A 7 -11.09 35.54 43.83
CA LEU A 7 -12.23 34.64 44.14
C LEU A 7 -12.57 33.66 43.01
N MET A 8 -11.81 32.56 42.93
CA MET A 8 -12.39 31.22 42.82
C MET A 8 -11.59 30.27 43.72
N HIS A 9 -12.29 29.69 44.68
CA HIS A 9 -11.80 28.67 45.61
C HIS A 9 -11.68 27.31 44.91
N PRO A 10 -10.78 26.43 45.38
CA PRO A 10 -10.68 25.06 44.88
C PRO A 10 -11.88 24.22 45.36
N LEU A 11 -12.43 23.42 44.45
CA LEU A 11 -13.48 22.45 44.73
C LEU A 11 -12.91 21.26 45.50
N ASP A 12 -13.56 20.99 46.63
CA ASP A 12 -13.41 19.83 47.50
C ASP A 12 -14.03 18.61 46.80
N VAL A 13 -13.25 17.58 46.50
CA VAL A 13 -13.75 16.30 45.96
C VAL A 13 -13.48 15.20 47.00
N PRO A 14 -14.51 14.51 47.52
CA PRO A 14 -14.33 13.52 48.57
C PRO A 14 -13.70 12.22 48.03
N ASP A 15 -12.65 11.78 48.72
CA ASP A 15 -11.99 10.49 48.62
C ASP A 15 -12.99 9.37 48.99
N GLN A 16 -13.37 8.55 48.00
CA GLN A 16 -14.11 7.31 48.24
C GLN A 16 -13.18 6.12 48.05
N GLY A 17 -12.90 5.49 49.18
CA GLY A 17 -12.09 4.29 49.32
C GLY A 17 -12.53 3.18 48.38
N ARG A 18 -11.54 2.62 47.67
CA ARG A 18 -11.69 1.37 46.93
C ARG A 18 -11.38 0.22 47.86
N ASP A 19 -12.43 -0.39 48.39
CA ASP A 19 -12.38 -1.72 49.00
C ASP A 19 -12.02 -2.74 47.92
N VAL A 20 -10.80 -3.28 48.01
CA VAL A 20 -10.32 -4.38 47.16
C VAL A 20 -10.97 -5.67 47.66
N VAL A 21 -12.03 -6.12 46.98
CA VAL A 21 -12.54 -7.48 47.14
C VAL A 21 -11.67 -8.41 46.29
N GLU A 22 -10.71 -9.09 46.92
CA GLU A 22 -9.97 -10.21 46.33
C GLU A 22 -10.95 -11.33 45.94
N ARG A 23 -10.95 -11.73 44.66
CA ARG A 23 -11.62 -12.96 44.20
C ARG A 23 -10.59 -14.08 44.00
N PRO A 24 -10.90 -15.31 44.43
CA PRO A 24 -9.97 -16.44 44.36
C PRO A 24 -9.84 -17.00 42.95
N ARG A 25 -8.61 -17.40 42.57
CA ARG A 25 -8.29 -18.12 41.32
C ARG A 25 -8.82 -19.56 41.38
N PRO A 26 -9.38 -20.12 40.29
CA PRO A 26 -9.61 -21.55 40.19
C PRO A 26 -8.29 -22.32 39.89
N PRO A 27 -8.16 -23.57 40.38
CA PRO A 27 -6.96 -24.39 40.20
C PRO A 27 -6.93 -25.04 38.80
N GLY A 28 -5.71 -25.32 38.34
CA GLY A 28 -5.43 -25.79 36.98
C GLY A 28 -5.79 -27.24 36.70
N GLU A 29 -5.71 -27.58 35.41
CA GLU A 29 -5.55 -28.95 34.94
C GLU A 29 -4.36 -29.02 33.99
N ALA A 30 -3.40 -29.85 34.39
CA ALA A 30 -2.32 -30.34 33.57
C ALA A 30 -2.85 -31.43 32.64
N GLY A 31 -2.50 -31.36 31.36
CA GLY A 31 -2.77 -32.39 30.37
C GLY A 31 -1.52 -32.69 29.55
N ASP A 32 -0.73 -33.63 30.05
CA ASP A 32 0.34 -34.37 29.34
C ASP A 32 -0.29 -35.25 28.26
N PHE A 33 0.10 -35.09 26.99
CA PHE A 33 0.00 -36.18 26.01
C PHE A 33 1.23 -36.19 25.10
N ARG A 34 2.04 -37.22 25.35
CA ARG A 34 3.21 -37.62 24.57
C ARG A 34 2.87 -37.96 23.12
N GLY A 35 3.90 -37.83 22.28
CA GLY A 35 3.83 -37.92 20.84
C GLY A 35 3.59 -39.30 20.23
N ARG A 36 3.38 -39.27 18.91
CA ARG A 36 3.56 -40.40 18.02
C ARG A 36 4.26 -39.92 16.74
N ARG A 37 5.28 -40.67 16.37
CA ARG A 37 6.19 -40.53 15.24
C ARG A 37 5.82 -41.55 14.14
N GLU A 38 6.32 -41.26 12.94
CA GLU A 38 6.64 -42.12 11.79
C GLU A 38 5.57 -42.57 10.75
N GLY A 39 6.01 -42.46 9.48
CA GLY A 39 5.46 -43.05 8.25
C GLY A 39 5.32 -41.99 7.13
N ASP A 40 6.38 -41.50 6.48
CA ASP A 40 7.25 -42.12 5.46
C ASP A 40 6.51 -42.81 4.30
N HIS A 41 6.51 -42.19 3.12
CA HIS A 41 6.53 -42.84 1.80
C HIS A 41 6.91 -41.80 0.73
N GLY A 42 8.15 -41.89 0.26
CA GLY A 42 8.61 -41.20 -0.94
C GLY A 42 8.31 -41.95 -2.24
N GLY A 43 8.44 -41.23 -3.36
CA GLY A 43 8.95 -41.81 -4.60
C GLY A 43 8.17 -41.46 -5.88
N PRO A 44 8.87 -41.23 -7.01
CA PRO A 44 8.42 -40.40 -8.14
C PRO A 44 7.84 -41.24 -9.29
N PHE A 45 7.43 -40.62 -10.41
CA PHE A 45 7.91 -40.99 -11.77
C PHE A 45 7.23 -40.19 -12.90
N ASN A 46 8.12 -39.61 -13.70
CA ASN A 46 7.97 -39.14 -15.08
C ASN A 46 7.65 -40.30 -16.05
N GLN A 47 6.82 -40.08 -17.07
CA GLN A 47 7.09 -40.40 -18.49
C GLN A 47 5.81 -40.53 -19.35
N SER A 48 5.77 -39.77 -20.43
CA SER A 48 5.05 -40.12 -21.66
C SER A 48 5.69 -41.34 -22.33
N PRO A 49 4.91 -42.09 -23.13
CA PRO A 49 5.48 -42.54 -24.40
C PRO A 49 4.52 -42.40 -25.58
N GLY A 50 5.09 -42.05 -26.72
CA GLY A 50 4.50 -42.30 -28.03
C GLY A 50 4.65 -43.76 -28.45
N SER A 51 3.74 -44.19 -29.31
CA SER A 51 3.85 -45.39 -30.14
C SER A 51 2.95 -45.15 -31.38
N ASP A 52 3.51 -44.89 -32.56
CA ASP A 52 4.01 -45.89 -33.52
C ASP A 52 2.85 -46.65 -34.19
N ARG A 53 2.63 -46.39 -35.49
CA ARG A 53 2.62 -47.43 -36.51
C ARG A 53 2.45 -46.87 -37.93
N ARG A 54 3.49 -47.13 -38.71
CA ARG A 54 3.52 -47.23 -40.17
C ARG A 54 2.42 -48.16 -40.67
N LEU A 55 1.83 -47.88 -41.84
CA LEU A 55 1.62 -48.92 -42.86
C LEU A 55 1.59 -48.31 -44.29
N CYS A 56 2.36 -48.99 -45.13
CA CYS A 56 2.65 -48.82 -46.54
C CYS A 56 1.55 -49.38 -47.45
N GLY A 57 1.41 -48.89 -48.69
CA GLY A 57 0.74 -49.57 -49.81
C GLY A 57 0.03 -48.61 -50.78
N ARG A 58 0.69 -48.18 -51.87
CA ARG A 58 0.66 -48.75 -53.24
C ARG A 58 -0.61 -48.47 -54.08
N ASP A 59 -0.38 -47.65 -55.11
CA ASP A 59 -0.91 -47.67 -56.49
C ASP A 59 -2.32 -48.19 -56.79
N PHE A 60 -3.17 -47.30 -57.34
CA PHE A 60 -4.08 -47.67 -58.43
C PHE A 60 -4.40 -46.50 -59.38
N ARG A 61 -4.59 -46.87 -60.64
CA ARG A 61 -4.65 -46.13 -61.92
C ARG A 61 -5.67 -44.98 -61.98
N ARG A 62 -5.37 -43.86 -62.68
CA ARG A 62 -5.60 -43.57 -64.12
C ARG A 62 -7.07 -43.74 -64.55
N ASP A 63 -7.77 -42.63 -64.82
CA ASP A 63 -8.23 -42.27 -66.18
C ASP A 63 -9.21 -41.07 -66.19
N SER A 64 -9.00 -40.23 -67.21
CA SER A 64 -10.00 -39.47 -67.99
C SER A 64 -11.00 -38.56 -67.27
N TRP A 65 -10.82 -37.23 -67.36
CA TRP A 65 -11.94 -36.32 -67.69
C TRP A 65 -11.42 -35.15 -68.55
N CYS A 66 -11.82 -35.18 -69.82
CA CYS A 66 -11.69 -34.11 -70.78
C CYS A 66 -12.72 -33.01 -70.50
N GLY A 67 -12.35 -31.77 -70.84
CA GLY A 67 -13.29 -30.81 -71.44
C GLY A 67 -13.92 -29.78 -70.51
N CYS A 68 -13.38 -28.56 -70.54
CA CYS A 68 -14.07 -27.37 -71.09
C CYS A 68 -13.24 -26.12 -70.80
N ILE A 69 -12.31 -25.81 -71.71
CA ILE A 69 -11.70 -24.48 -71.79
C ILE A 69 -12.74 -23.57 -72.45
N ARG A 70 -13.38 -22.71 -71.65
CA ARG A 70 -14.13 -21.56 -72.15
C ARG A 70 -13.18 -20.37 -72.21
N THR A 71 -12.79 -20.03 -73.43
CA THR A 71 -12.06 -18.81 -73.78
C THR A 71 -12.88 -17.59 -73.36
N MET A 72 -12.46 -16.90 -72.29
CA MET A 72 -12.81 -15.51 -72.08
C MET A 72 -11.66 -14.63 -72.53
N HIS A 73 -11.91 -13.94 -73.64
CA HIS A 73 -11.10 -12.88 -74.18
C HIS A 73 -11.08 -11.67 -73.25
N GLY A 74 -9.91 -11.03 -73.17
CA GLY A 74 -9.82 -9.57 -73.11
C GLY A 74 -10.15 -8.91 -71.77
N MET A 75 -9.26 -9.06 -70.79
CA MET A 75 -9.11 -8.03 -69.75
C MET A 75 -7.64 -7.61 -69.74
N SER A 76 -7.38 -6.39 -70.20
CA SER A 76 -6.07 -5.75 -70.18
C SER A 76 -5.45 -5.87 -68.79
N ALA A 77 -4.30 -6.52 -68.70
CA ALA A 77 -3.59 -6.70 -67.45
C ALA A 77 -3.23 -5.32 -66.87
N PRO A 78 -3.68 -4.97 -65.64
CA PRO A 78 -3.26 -3.74 -65.00
C PRO A 78 -1.74 -3.77 -64.78
N ASN A 79 -1.11 -2.63 -65.04
CA ASN A 79 0.32 -2.40 -65.06
C ASN A 79 1.00 -2.82 -63.73
N ARG A 80 1.54 -4.06 -63.69
CA ARG A 80 2.09 -4.72 -62.49
C ARG A 80 3.40 -4.10 -61.98
N GLY A 81 3.99 -3.14 -62.70
CA GLY A 81 5.31 -2.58 -62.41
C GLY A 81 5.35 -1.54 -61.28
N ARG A 82 4.27 -0.78 -61.07
CA ARG A 82 4.23 0.29 -60.05
C ARG A 82 3.71 -0.16 -58.68
N TRP A 83 2.91 -1.23 -58.64
CA TRP A 83 2.28 -1.70 -57.41
C TRP A 83 3.24 -2.47 -56.49
N ARG A 84 4.19 -3.22 -57.07
CA ARG A 84 5.19 -4.01 -56.31
C ARG A 84 6.14 -3.18 -55.43
N ARG A 85 6.30 -1.88 -55.69
CA ARG A 85 7.18 -0.99 -54.90
C ARG A 85 6.44 -0.15 -53.85
N ARG A 86 5.10 -0.05 -53.92
CA ARG A 86 4.30 0.79 -53.01
C ARG A 86 3.74 0.05 -51.80
N VAL A 87 3.52 -1.27 -51.92
CA VAL A 87 3.06 -2.13 -50.82
C VAL A 87 4.03 -2.17 -49.62
N PRO A 88 5.36 -2.36 -49.79
CA PRO A 88 6.26 -2.42 -48.63
C PRO A 88 6.41 -1.07 -47.92
N ALA A 89 6.36 0.06 -48.64
CA ALA A 89 6.44 1.40 -48.05
C ALA A 89 5.19 1.75 -47.22
N ALA A 90 4.00 1.34 -47.70
CA ALA A 90 2.75 1.54 -46.96
C ALA A 90 2.68 0.68 -45.69
N LEU A 91 3.20 -0.56 -45.73
CA LEU A 91 3.28 -1.43 -44.55
C LEU A 91 4.30 -0.92 -43.53
N LEU A 92 5.45 -0.38 -43.97
CA LEU A 92 6.43 0.24 -43.07
C LEU A 92 5.87 1.49 -42.38
N ALA A 93 5.19 2.36 -43.13
CA ALA A 93 4.55 3.55 -42.58
C ALA A 93 3.44 3.20 -41.58
N LEU A 94 2.66 2.14 -41.84
CA LEU A 94 1.65 1.64 -40.91
C LEU A 94 2.27 1.03 -39.65
N SER A 95 3.39 0.30 -39.77
CA SER A 95 4.11 -0.24 -38.60
C SER A 95 4.71 0.85 -37.71
N LEU A 96 5.18 1.96 -38.31
CA LEU A 96 5.65 3.14 -37.56
C LEU A 96 4.51 3.88 -36.86
N LEU A 97 3.32 3.92 -37.46
CA LEU A 97 2.12 4.50 -36.83
C LEU A 97 1.62 3.67 -35.64
N VAL A 98 1.69 2.33 -35.71
CA VAL A 98 1.31 1.46 -34.59
C VAL A 98 2.33 1.52 -33.45
N ALA A 99 3.62 1.65 -33.74
CA ALA A 99 4.65 1.83 -32.71
C ALA A 99 4.58 3.20 -32.01
N ALA A 100 4.02 4.22 -32.67
CA ALA A 100 3.81 5.55 -32.09
C ALA A 100 2.58 5.60 -31.15
N CYS A 101 1.66 4.64 -31.27
CA CYS A 101 0.65 4.37 -30.26
C CYS A 101 1.22 3.41 -29.20
N GLY A 102 2.38 3.77 -28.62
CA GLY A 102 2.84 3.15 -27.40
C GLY A 102 1.80 3.41 -26.31
N GLU A 103 1.41 2.35 -25.61
CA GLU A 103 0.34 2.31 -24.62
C GLU A 103 0.69 3.17 -23.39
N SER A 104 0.51 4.49 -23.49
CA SER A 104 0.52 5.41 -22.35
C SER A 104 -0.90 5.53 -21.81
N GLY A 105 -1.43 4.43 -21.27
CA GLY A 105 -2.61 4.50 -20.41
C GLY A 105 -2.27 5.25 -19.12
N PRO A 106 -3.25 5.89 -18.47
CA PRO A 106 -3.03 6.47 -17.14
C PRO A 106 -2.58 5.37 -16.18
N TYR A 107 -1.53 5.64 -15.40
CA TYR A 107 -1.10 4.76 -14.32
C TYR A 107 -2.25 4.61 -13.31
N ILE A 108 -2.53 3.37 -12.91
CA ILE A 108 -3.53 3.06 -11.89
C ILE A 108 -2.77 2.67 -10.63
N PRO A 109 -2.80 3.50 -9.58
CA PRO A 109 -2.08 3.17 -8.36
C PRO A 109 -2.72 1.98 -7.64
N ALA A 110 -1.91 1.27 -6.87
CA ALA A 110 -2.40 0.21 -5.99
C ALA A 110 -3.19 0.79 -4.81
N GLY A 111 -2.82 1.99 -4.37
CA GLY A 111 -3.55 2.74 -3.35
C GLY A 111 -4.85 3.37 -3.83
N LEU A 112 -5.65 3.83 -2.87
CA LEU A 112 -6.88 4.59 -3.10
C LEU A 112 -6.58 6.07 -3.30
N VAL A 113 -6.85 6.59 -4.49
CA VAL A 113 -6.75 8.04 -4.77
C VAL A 113 -7.97 8.77 -4.21
N ARG A 114 -7.75 9.88 -3.51
CA ARG A 114 -8.82 10.70 -2.93
C ARG A 114 -9.10 11.92 -3.80
N THR A 115 -9.99 11.82 -4.80
CA THR A 115 -10.36 12.98 -5.63
C THR A 115 -11.72 13.58 -5.23
N PRO A 116 -11.83 14.92 -5.05
CA PRO A 116 -10.74 15.90 -4.99
C PRO A 116 -9.83 15.67 -3.77
N TYR A 117 -8.54 16.04 -3.87
CA TYR A 117 -7.57 15.84 -2.79
C TYR A 117 -7.96 16.64 -1.54
N PRO A 118 -8.22 15.98 -0.39
CA PRO A 118 -8.46 16.67 0.86
C PRO A 118 -7.24 17.48 1.30
N GLU A 119 -7.47 18.73 1.72
CA GLU A 119 -6.41 19.58 2.29
C GLU A 119 -6.29 19.34 3.79
N VAL A 120 -5.15 18.81 4.20
CA VAL A 120 -4.84 18.41 5.59
C VAL A 120 -3.62 19.15 6.16
N GLY A 121 -2.90 19.93 5.37
CA GLY A 121 -1.68 20.63 5.78
C GLY A 121 -1.81 21.69 6.88
N HIS A 122 -3.03 22.02 7.30
CA HIS A 122 -3.29 22.90 8.43
C HIS A 122 -3.46 22.14 9.76
N LEU A 123 -3.58 20.81 9.69
CA LEU A 123 -3.65 19.94 10.86
C LEU A 123 -2.25 19.73 11.42
N ALA A 124 -2.15 19.69 12.74
CA ALA A 124 -0.88 19.49 13.42
C ALA A 124 -1.05 18.67 14.71
N LEU A 125 0.03 17.99 15.09
CA LEU A 125 0.16 17.32 16.38
C LEU A 125 1.54 17.61 16.99
N PRO A 126 1.66 17.60 18.32
CA PRO A 126 2.95 17.63 19.00
C PRO A 126 3.83 16.44 18.60
N GLU A 127 5.10 16.71 18.35
CA GLU A 127 6.10 15.72 17.94
C GLU A 127 6.97 15.27 19.12
N SER A 128 6.82 14.02 19.54
CA SER A 128 7.64 13.38 20.58
C SER A 128 9.13 13.35 20.24
N THR A 129 9.46 13.13 18.96
CA THR A 129 10.85 13.01 18.45
C THR A 129 11.62 14.33 18.48
N ASN A 130 10.92 15.47 18.59
CA ASN A 130 11.49 16.81 18.57
C ASN A 130 11.03 17.66 19.77
N GLY A 131 10.87 17.03 20.94
CA GLY A 131 10.62 17.74 22.19
C GLY A 131 9.26 18.45 22.28
N GLY A 132 8.27 17.99 21.51
CA GLY A 132 6.88 18.47 21.55
C GLY A 132 6.57 19.66 20.64
N ALA A 133 7.45 19.99 19.69
CA ALA A 133 7.13 20.98 18.66
C ALA A 133 5.95 20.52 17.80
N ASP A 134 5.13 21.46 17.33
CA ASP A 134 4.01 21.13 16.43
C ASP A 134 4.54 20.67 15.07
N PHE A 135 4.06 19.51 14.62
CA PHE A 135 4.32 18.95 13.30
C PHE A 135 3.06 19.05 12.45
N ASN A 136 3.13 19.78 11.33
CA ASN A 136 2.00 19.93 10.40
C ASN A 136 1.93 18.75 9.44
N PHE A 137 0.73 18.35 9.03
CA PHE A 137 0.53 17.25 8.06
C PHE A 137 0.79 17.75 6.62
N ARG A 138 2.02 18.16 6.35
CA ARG A 138 2.49 18.71 5.08
C ARG A 138 3.96 18.35 4.91
N ALA A 139 4.32 17.84 3.73
CA ALA A 139 5.71 17.53 3.41
C ALA A 139 6.54 18.80 3.17
N GLN A 140 7.86 18.69 3.24
CA GLN A 140 8.75 19.77 2.78
C GLN A 140 8.67 19.96 1.25
N PRO A 141 9.16 21.11 0.73
CA PRO A 141 9.19 21.35 -0.71
C PRO A 141 9.92 20.25 -1.48
N GLY A 142 9.25 19.67 -2.46
CA GLY A 142 9.75 18.56 -3.27
C GLY A 142 9.71 17.20 -2.59
N GLU A 143 9.09 17.07 -1.42
CA GLU A 143 9.04 15.82 -0.65
C GLU A 143 7.62 15.25 -0.54
N LEU A 144 7.54 14.02 -0.03
CA LEU A 144 6.29 13.34 0.30
C LEU A 144 6.29 12.95 1.78
N LEU A 145 5.15 13.11 2.45
CA LEU A 145 4.93 12.68 3.81
C LEU A 145 4.08 11.41 3.83
N LEU A 146 4.61 10.35 4.44
CA LEU A 146 3.89 9.12 4.75
C LEU A 146 3.41 9.15 6.20
N LEU A 147 2.12 9.41 6.38
CA LEU A 147 1.50 9.48 7.69
C LEU A 147 0.80 8.16 8.01
N TYR A 148 1.04 7.58 9.18
CA TYR A 148 0.44 6.31 9.62
C TYR A 148 -0.11 6.42 11.04
N PHE A 149 -1.37 6.05 11.24
CA PHE A 149 -2.01 6.02 12.56
C PHE A 149 -1.92 4.60 13.14
N GLY A 150 -1.44 4.47 14.36
CA GLY A 150 -1.32 3.18 15.04
C GLY A 150 -1.03 3.34 16.53
N TYR A 151 -0.51 2.30 17.15
CA TYR A 151 -0.06 2.34 18.54
C TYR A 151 1.12 1.37 18.75
N THR A 152 2.03 1.68 19.68
CA THR A 152 3.30 0.94 19.80
C THR A 152 3.12 -0.48 20.35
N GLY A 153 2.02 -0.72 21.05
CA GLY A 153 1.64 -2.04 21.58
C GLY A 153 1.00 -2.99 20.57
N CYS A 154 0.92 -2.63 19.28
CA CYS A 154 0.29 -3.49 18.27
C CYS A 154 1.20 -4.69 17.94
N PRO A 155 0.72 -5.94 18.07
CA PRO A 155 1.59 -7.12 17.98
C PRO A 155 1.99 -7.50 16.55
N ASP A 156 1.31 -7.01 15.51
CA ASP A 156 1.50 -7.48 14.12
C ASP A 156 1.32 -6.37 13.06
N ILE A 157 0.12 -5.80 12.95
CA ILE A 157 -0.24 -4.90 11.84
C ILE A 157 0.68 -3.67 11.75
N CYS A 158 0.89 -2.95 12.86
CA CYS A 158 1.73 -1.75 12.85
C CYS A 158 3.19 -2.03 12.51
N PRO A 159 3.90 -2.98 13.17
CA PRO A 159 5.30 -3.25 12.83
C PRO A 159 5.46 -3.81 11.41
N THR A 160 4.51 -4.61 10.92
CA THR A 160 4.52 -5.14 9.55
C THR A 160 4.38 -4.01 8.53
N THR A 161 3.41 -3.10 8.72
CA THR A 161 3.21 -1.94 7.83
C THR A 161 4.47 -1.06 7.75
N LEU A 162 5.11 -0.75 8.89
CA LEU A 162 6.33 0.05 8.91
C LEU A 162 7.52 -0.67 8.25
N ALA A 163 7.60 -1.99 8.38
CA ALA A 163 8.60 -2.81 7.70
C ALA A 163 8.40 -2.81 6.17
N ASP A 164 7.16 -2.89 5.71
CA ASP A 164 6.79 -2.84 4.30
C ASP A 164 7.11 -1.48 3.68
N LEU A 165 6.77 -0.38 4.38
CA LEU A 165 7.19 0.97 3.98
C LEU A 165 8.71 1.07 3.84
N ARG A 166 9.45 0.57 4.84
CA ARG A 166 10.91 0.56 4.80
C ARG A 166 11.44 -0.28 3.64
N ALA A 167 10.77 -1.37 3.27
CA ALA A 167 11.12 -2.17 2.11
C ALA A 167 10.86 -1.42 0.80
N ALA A 168 9.70 -0.77 0.65
CA ALA A 168 9.35 0.05 -0.51
C ALA A 168 10.32 1.21 -0.72
N LEU A 169 10.67 1.93 0.35
CA LEU A 169 11.64 3.04 0.27
C LEU A 169 13.02 2.58 -0.22
N ARG A 170 13.47 1.38 0.14
CA ARG A 170 14.72 0.83 -0.42
C ARG A 170 14.65 0.60 -1.93
N GLN A 171 13.47 0.32 -2.48
CA GLN A 171 13.31 0.05 -3.92
C GLN A 171 13.32 1.32 -4.78
N ILE A 172 13.00 2.49 -4.22
CA ILE A 172 13.00 3.77 -4.95
C ILE A 172 14.38 4.46 -4.95
N GLY A 173 15.36 3.92 -4.23
CA GLY A 173 16.75 4.40 -4.20
C GLY A 173 16.87 5.78 -3.56
N ASP A 174 17.70 6.65 -4.13
CA ASP A 174 18.00 7.99 -3.59
C ASP A 174 16.75 8.87 -3.39
N ARG A 175 15.66 8.61 -4.12
CA ARG A 175 14.38 9.33 -3.90
C ARG A 175 13.79 9.09 -2.51
N ALA A 176 14.18 8.04 -1.81
CA ALA A 176 13.75 7.78 -0.44
C ALA A 176 14.18 8.90 0.53
N GLU A 177 15.24 9.66 0.21
CA GLU A 177 15.65 10.83 0.99
C GLU A 177 14.65 11.99 0.92
N ARG A 178 13.74 11.96 -0.06
CA ARG A 178 12.64 12.94 -0.23
C ARG A 178 11.32 12.42 0.38
N VAL A 179 11.38 11.47 1.30
CA VAL A 179 10.21 10.89 1.95
C VAL A 179 10.33 10.99 3.47
N GLU A 180 9.43 11.76 4.07
CA GLU A 180 9.25 11.83 5.52
C GLU A 180 8.26 10.74 5.96
N VAL A 181 8.50 10.11 7.12
CA VAL A 181 7.57 9.13 7.71
C VAL A 181 7.14 9.62 9.08
N ALA A 182 5.84 9.77 9.29
CA ALA A 182 5.25 10.18 10.56
C ALA A 182 4.30 9.11 11.10
N PHE A 183 4.47 8.75 12.37
CA PHE A 183 3.64 7.80 13.09
C PHE A 183 2.84 8.51 14.17
N VAL A 184 1.52 8.48 14.04
CA VAL A 184 0.57 9.08 14.99
C VAL A 184 0.02 8.00 15.92
N THR A 185 0.19 8.18 17.23
CA THR A 185 -0.45 7.27 18.19
C THR A 185 -1.95 7.56 18.34
N ILE A 186 -2.75 6.50 18.41
CA ILE A 186 -4.16 6.54 18.82
C ILE A 186 -4.38 6.10 20.27
N ASP A 187 -3.29 5.86 21.00
CA ASP A 187 -3.28 5.32 22.36
C ASP A 187 -2.23 6.04 23.23
N PRO A 188 -2.41 7.35 23.45
CA PRO A 188 -1.43 8.19 24.14
C PRO A 188 -1.21 7.77 25.61
N ASP A 189 -2.15 7.08 26.24
CA ASP A 189 -1.99 6.62 27.63
C ASP A 189 -0.84 5.63 27.81
N ARG A 190 -0.53 4.85 26.76
CA ARG A 190 0.56 3.85 26.77
C ARG A 190 1.77 4.29 25.96
N ASP A 191 1.56 5.09 24.92
CA ASP A 191 2.59 5.49 23.97
C ASP A 191 3.30 6.80 24.39
N ALA A 192 3.97 6.81 25.54
CA ALA A 192 4.73 7.98 26.01
C ALA A 192 5.81 8.44 25.02
N ASP A 193 6.24 9.70 25.09
CA ASP A 193 7.17 10.31 24.11
C ASP A 193 8.43 9.47 23.85
N SER A 194 9.04 8.94 24.92
CA SER A 194 10.25 8.10 24.80
C SER A 194 9.99 6.77 24.11
N VAL A 195 8.78 6.19 24.28
CA VAL A 195 8.37 4.93 23.64
C VAL A 195 8.09 5.18 22.16
N MET A 196 7.35 6.25 21.84
CA MET A 196 7.07 6.69 20.47
C MET A 196 8.36 6.93 19.68
N THR A 197 9.28 7.70 20.27
CA THR A 197 10.59 8.00 19.68
C THR A 197 11.39 6.73 19.42
N ALA A 198 11.51 5.85 20.41
CA ALA A 198 12.26 4.61 20.26
C ALA A 198 11.61 3.67 19.21
N TYR A 199 10.28 3.62 19.17
CA TYR A 199 9.53 2.78 18.26
C TYR A 199 9.73 3.23 16.80
N ILE A 200 9.50 4.50 16.47
CA ILE A 200 9.62 4.97 15.09
C ILE A 200 11.08 4.92 14.61
N HIS A 201 12.04 5.27 15.46
CA HIS A 201 13.47 5.22 15.12
C HIS A 201 14.02 3.82 14.91
N ALA A 202 13.34 2.77 15.38
CA ALA A 202 13.70 1.39 15.05
C ALA A 202 13.47 1.07 13.56
N PHE A 203 12.56 1.78 12.90
CA PHE A 203 12.24 1.62 11.47
C PHE A 203 12.90 2.70 10.61
N PHE A 204 12.76 3.97 11.02
CA PHE A 204 13.20 5.15 10.28
C PHE A 204 13.96 6.09 11.23
N ALA A 205 15.27 6.26 11.02
CA ALA A 205 16.12 7.03 11.92
C ALA A 205 15.71 8.51 12.06
N GLU A 206 15.07 9.05 11.03
CA GLU A 206 14.53 10.42 10.97
C GLU A 206 12.99 10.43 10.98
N GLY A 207 12.36 9.33 11.41
CA GLY A 207 10.90 9.27 11.45
C GLY A 207 10.30 10.08 12.61
N HIS A 208 9.13 10.67 12.37
CA HIS A 208 8.46 11.56 13.32
C HIS A 208 7.46 10.78 14.17
N GLY A 209 7.56 10.87 15.50
CA GLY A 209 6.58 10.32 16.43
C GLY A 209 5.61 11.41 16.88
N LEU A 210 4.32 11.26 16.58
CA LEU A 210 3.29 12.28 16.84
C LEU A 210 2.30 11.79 17.89
N ARG A 211 2.02 12.61 18.91
CA ARG A 211 1.04 12.28 19.95
C ARG A 211 0.40 13.50 20.57
N THR A 212 -0.76 13.28 21.19
CA THR A 212 -1.44 14.27 22.03
C THR A 212 -2.17 13.56 23.16
N ASP A 213 -2.20 14.17 24.35
CA ASP A 213 -3.05 13.73 25.47
C ASP A 213 -4.48 14.30 25.37
N ASP A 214 -4.73 15.18 24.40
CA ASP A 214 -6.05 15.75 24.11
C ASP A 214 -6.82 14.88 23.10
N PRO A 215 -7.86 14.14 23.53
CA PRO A 215 -8.65 13.30 22.64
C PRO A 215 -9.47 14.09 21.60
N ASP A 216 -9.85 15.34 21.90
CA ASP A 216 -10.59 16.18 20.96
C ASP A 216 -9.68 16.64 19.81
N LEU A 217 -8.41 16.94 20.13
CA LEU A 217 -7.39 17.23 19.11
C LEU A 217 -7.15 16.01 18.22
N LEU A 218 -6.97 14.82 18.82
CA LEU A 218 -6.79 13.58 18.05
C LEU A 218 -7.97 13.31 17.11
N ALA A 219 -9.20 13.45 17.59
CA ALA A 219 -10.40 13.29 16.77
C ALA A 219 -10.50 14.34 15.65
N THR A 220 -10.09 15.57 15.92
CA THR A 220 -10.07 16.67 14.94
C THR A 220 -9.12 16.38 13.80
N VAL A 221 -7.92 15.86 14.08
CA VAL A 221 -6.93 15.54 13.03
C VAL A 221 -7.23 14.23 12.31
N SER A 222 -7.88 13.27 12.97
CA SER A 222 -8.17 11.95 12.42
C SER A 222 -9.39 11.95 11.48
N ALA A 223 -10.38 12.81 11.73
CA ALA A 223 -11.65 12.83 11.00
C ALA A 223 -11.53 13.17 9.51
N PRO A 224 -10.77 14.19 9.06
CA PRO A 224 -10.60 14.51 7.63
C PRO A 224 -9.92 13.38 6.85
N LEU A 225 -9.08 12.60 7.54
CA LEU A 225 -8.39 11.43 7.01
C LEU A 225 -9.27 10.16 7.02
N GLY A 226 -10.48 10.24 7.57
CA GLY A 226 -11.39 9.10 7.68
C GLY A 226 -10.87 8.00 8.61
N VAL A 227 -9.96 8.33 9.53
CA VAL A 227 -9.41 7.39 10.50
C VAL A 227 -10.48 7.12 11.55
N ASN A 228 -10.96 5.88 11.60
CA ASN A 228 -11.83 5.41 12.67
C ASN A 228 -11.03 4.51 13.61
N TYR A 229 -11.13 4.75 14.91
CA TYR A 229 -10.47 3.97 15.94
C TYR A 229 -11.35 3.78 17.19
N SER A 230 -11.08 2.72 17.95
CA SER A 230 -11.73 2.42 19.23
C SER A 230 -10.70 1.74 20.13
N VAL A 231 -10.60 2.23 21.36
CA VAL A 231 -9.77 1.64 22.42
C VAL A 231 -10.70 1.16 23.52
N SER A 232 -10.70 -0.13 23.82
CA SER A 232 -11.58 -0.74 24.82
C SER A 232 -10.85 -1.78 25.65
N ALA A 233 -11.09 -1.78 26.96
CA ALA A 233 -10.60 -2.82 27.85
C ALA A 233 -11.55 -4.02 27.87
N ASN A 234 -11.02 -5.20 27.59
CA ASN A 234 -11.72 -6.46 27.75
C ASN A 234 -11.82 -6.85 29.24
N PRO A 235 -12.77 -7.74 29.62
CA PRO A 235 -12.98 -8.13 31.02
C PRO A 235 -11.78 -8.78 31.72
N ASP A 236 -10.81 -9.29 30.94
CA ASP A 236 -9.53 -9.85 31.40
C ASP A 236 -8.43 -8.79 31.58
N GLY A 237 -8.74 -7.52 31.31
CA GLY A 237 -7.80 -6.39 31.38
C GLY A 237 -6.95 -6.21 30.13
N TYR A 238 -7.16 -7.03 29.08
CA TYR A 238 -6.52 -6.82 27.79
C TYR A 238 -7.12 -5.60 27.09
N ILE A 239 -6.29 -4.69 26.60
CA ILE A 239 -6.79 -3.54 25.83
C ILE A 239 -6.85 -3.93 24.36
N GLU A 240 -8.07 -3.95 23.83
CA GLU A 240 -8.35 -4.11 22.41
C GLU A 240 -8.36 -2.74 21.75
N VAL A 241 -7.59 -2.61 20.67
CA VAL A 241 -7.53 -1.40 19.87
C VAL A 241 -7.89 -1.77 18.44
N VAL A 242 -9.03 -1.26 17.96
CA VAL A 242 -9.44 -1.40 16.56
C VAL A 242 -9.12 -0.08 15.88
N HIS A 243 -8.35 -0.09 14.80
CA HIS A 243 -8.11 1.13 14.02
C HIS A 243 -8.04 0.88 12.53
N SER A 244 -8.29 1.94 11.78
CA SER A 244 -8.14 1.97 10.34
C SER A 244 -6.63 1.91 10.01
N ALA A 245 -6.17 0.79 9.45
CA ALA A 245 -4.76 0.55 9.15
C ALA A 245 -4.42 1.05 7.73
N TRP A 246 -4.45 2.36 7.54
CA TRP A 246 -4.09 3.01 6.27
C TRP A 246 -2.83 3.85 6.43
N VAL A 247 -1.97 3.82 5.41
CA VAL A 247 -0.88 4.79 5.23
C VAL A 247 -1.37 5.88 4.28
N TYR A 248 -1.12 7.13 4.64
CA TYR A 248 -1.58 8.31 3.92
C TYR A 248 -0.39 9.01 3.26
N VAL A 249 -0.52 9.36 1.98
CA VAL A 249 0.52 10.07 1.22
C VAL A 249 0.11 11.53 1.04
N ILE A 250 0.90 12.44 1.58
CA ILE A 250 0.63 13.88 1.61
C ILE A 250 1.77 14.63 0.93
N ASP A 251 1.45 15.63 0.12
CA ASP A 251 2.44 16.45 -0.59
C ASP A 251 2.84 17.74 0.15
N GLU A 252 3.72 18.52 -0.49
CA GLU A 252 4.20 19.82 -0.02
C GLU A 252 3.10 20.90 0.09
N GLN A 253 1.97 20.74 -0.62
CA GLN A 253 0.81 21.61 -0.46
C GLN A 253 -0.05 21.21 0.75
N GLY A 254 0.17 20.01 1.30
CA GLY A 254 -0.64 19.43 2.36
C GLY A 254 -1.91 18.78 1.83
N ARG A 255 -1.88 18.24 0.61
CA ARG A 255 -3.00 17.52 -0.03
C ARG A 255 -2.80 16.03 0.17
N LEU A 256 -3.87 15.34 0.59
CA LEU A 256 -3.89 13.87 0.66
C LEU A 256 -4.08 13.30 -0.75
N LEU A 257 -3.01 12.75 -1.33
CA LEU A 257 -2.98 12.23 -2.70
C LEU A 257 -3.53 10.80 -2.78
N LEU A 258 -3.02 9.94 -1.89
CA LEU A 258 -3.16 8.49 -1.98
C LEU A 258 -3.24 7.87 -0.58
N MET A 259 -3.92 6.73 -0.47
CA MET A 259 -3.98 5.93 0.76
C MET A 259 -3.72 4.45 0.45
N TRP A 260 -2.82 3.81 1.17
CA TRP A 260 -2.59 2.35 1.08
C TRP A 260 -3.25 1.63 2.25
N PRO A 261 -4.10 0.61 2.02
CA PRO A 261 -4.55 -0.25 3.09
C PRO A 261 -3.40 -1.15 3.55
N PHE A 262 -3.51 -1.65 4.77
CA PHE A 262 -2.67 -2.75 5.24
C PHE A 262 -2.64 -3.91 4.25
N GLY A 263 -1.45 -4.49 4.05
CA GLY A 263 -1.22 -5.58 3.11
C GLY A 263 -0.99 -5.14 1.65
N THR A 264 -0.81 -3.84 1.40
CA THR A 264 -0.28 -3.38 0.11
C THR A 264 1.19 -3.80 0.01
N GLU A 265 1.56 -4.49 -1.07
CA GLU A 265 2.90 -5.04 -1.23
C GLU A 265 3.97 -3.92 -1.37
N PRO A 266 5.19 -4.10 -0.85
CA PRO A 266 6.25 -3.10 -0.96
C PRO A 266 6.58 -2.67 -2.39
N GLU A 267 6.46 -3.58 -3.36
CA GLU A 267 6.69 -3.30 -4.79
C GLU A 267 5.66 -2.32 -5.34
N ASP A 268 4.39 -2.48 -4.95
CA ASP A 268 3.28 -1.62 -5.38
C ASP A 268 3.41 -0.23 -4.76
N ILE A 269 3.76 -0.15 -3.47
CA ILE A 269 4.05 1.12 -2.79
C ILE A 269 5.21 1.84 -3.49
N ALA A 270 6.28 1.12 -3.82
CA ALA A 270 7.43 1.70 -4.49
C ALA A 270 7.10 2.21 -5.89
N GLU A 271 6.25 1.50 -6.65
CA GLU A 271 5.83 1.93 -7.98
C GLU A 271 4.91 3.15 -7.91
N ASP A 272 3.95 3.17 -6.98
CA ASP A 272 3.10 4.33 -6.70
C ASP A 272 3.96 5.56 -6.36
N LEU A 273 4.94 5.43 -5.46
CA LEU A 273 5.86 6.52 -5.10
C LEU A 273 6.67 7.01 -6.31
N LYS A 274 7.20 6.12 -7.14
CA LYS A 274 7.92 6.52 -8.37
C LYS A 274 7.04 7.32 -9.31
N HIS A 275 5.75 6.98 -9.39
CA HIS A 275 4.79 7.72 -10.20
C HIS A 275 4.47 9.09 -9.59
N LEU A 276 4.21 9.15 -8.28
CA LEU A 276 3.97 10.41 -7.58
C LEU A 276 5.16 11.38 -7.70
N PHE A 277 6.40 10.89 -7.62
CA PHE A 277 7.58 11.72 -7.84
C PHE A 277 7.70 12.24 -9.29
N LYS A 278 7.26 11.48 -10.30
CA LYS A 278 7.23 11.99 -11.68
C LYS A 278 6.27 13.18 -11.81
N ASP A 279 5.13 13.10 -11.14
CA ASP A 279 4.12 14.16 -11.16
C ASP A 279 4.60 15.38 -10.37
N LEU A 280 5.16 15.18 -9.17
CA LEU A 280 5.79 16.25 -8.38
C LEU A 280 6.92 16.97 -9.12
N ASP A 281 7.81 16.21 -9.77
CA ASP A 281 8.94 16.77 -10.52
C ASP A 281 8.48 17.49 -11.81
N ALA A 282 7.26 17.24 -12.28
CA ALA A 282 6.69 17.91 -13.46
C ALA A 282 6.03 19.26 -13.12
N ASP A 283 5.59 19.43 -11.87
CA ASP A 283 4.94 20.65 -11.38
C ASP A 283 5.94 21.66 -10.78
N ALA A 284 7.20 21.25 -10.54
CA ALA A 284 8.30 22.06 -9.98
C ALA A 284 9.01 22.95 -11.03
#